data_AF-A0A358EDD3-F1
#
_entry.id   AF-A0A358EDD3-F1
#
_cell.length_a   1.000
_cell.length_b   1.000
_cell.length_c   1.000
_cell.angle_alpha   90.00
_cell.angle_beta   90.00
_cell.angle_gamma   90.00
#
_symmetry.space_group_name_H-M   'P 1'
#
loop_
_entity.id
_entity.type
_entity.pdbx_description
1 polymer ?
#
loop_
_entity_poly.entity_id
_entity_poly.type
_entity_poly.pdbx_seq_one_letter_code
_entity_poly.pdbx_strand_id
1 'polypeptide(L)' 'TVHGRVLVKQIAGLIARRIVTDPEQGDSVKRGSRFGLIRFGSRVDLFFPQHWEVLCSVGDRVKVGSSPIARMRSEEA' A
#
# COMPACT_ATOMS: atom_id res chain seq x y z
N THR A 1 2.51 10.53 5.89
CA THR A 1 1.27 10.69 6.69
C THR A 1 1.62 11.47 7.94
N VAL A 2 0.63 11.95 8.70
CA VAL A 2 0.89 12.58 10.01
C VAL A 2 1.50 11.60 11.04
N HIS A 3 1.44 10.29 10.77
CA HIS A 3 1.97 9.21 11.61
C HIS A 3 3.24 8.56 11.03
N GLY A 4 3.95 9.26 10.14
CA GLY A 4 5.18 8.79 9.53
C GLY A 4 5.11 8.52 8.02
N ARG A 5 6.27 8.16 7.45
CA ARG A 5 6.44 7.90 6.02
C ARG A 5 6.08 6.45 5.70
N VAL A 6 5.30 6.28 4.65
CA VAL A 6 4.90 4.99 4.08
C VAL A 6 5.37 4.97 2.62
N LEU A 7 5.91 3.85 2.16
CA LEU A 7 6.28 3.64 0.77
C LEU A 7 5.40 2.56 0.16
N VAL A 8 4.88 2.84 -1.03
CA VAL A 8 4.16 1.88 -1.87
C VAL A 8 5.01 1.62 -3.10
N LYS A 9 5.50 0.39 -3.25
CA LYS A 9 6.27 -0.04 -4.42
C LYS A 9 5.42 -0.97 -5.26
N GLN A 10 5.06 -0.51 -6.45
CA GLN A 10 4.35 -1.33 -7.44
C GLN A 10 5.37 -2.12 -8.25
N ILE A 11 5.16 -3.44 -8.36
CA ILE A 11 6.08 -4.34 -9.07
C ILE A 11 5.30 -5.10 -10.13
N ALA A 12 5.58 -4.77 -11.38
CA ALA A 12 5.06 -5.45 -12.55
C ALA A 12 5.84 -6.75 -12.80
N GLY A 13 5.13 -7.85 -13.06
CA GLY A 13 5.73 -9.08 -13.56
C GLY A 13 6.10 -9.00 -15.05
N LEU A 14 6.79 -10.02 -15.56
CA LEU A 14 7.27 -10.09 -16.95
C LEU A 14 6.17 -9.86 -18.01
N ILE A 15 4.95 -10.33 -17.73
CA ILE A 15 3.77 -10.17 -18.61
C ILE A 15 3.07 -8.83 -18.35
N ALA A 16 3.11 -8.34 -17.10
CA ALA A 16 2.52 -7.08 -16.68
C ALA A 16 3.39 -5.89 -17.13
N ARG A 17 3.34 -5.52 -18.40
CA ARG A 17 4.29 -4.53 -18.98
C ARG A 17 4.03 -3.06 -18.60
N ARG A 18 2.98 -2.74 -17.83
CA ARG A 18 2.63 -1.34 -17.55
C ARG A 18 2.02 -1.15 -16.17
N ILE A 19 2.77 -0.46 -15.31
CA ILE A 19 2.28 0.16 -14.07
C ILE A 19 1.70 1.53 -14.44
N VAL A 20 0.51 1.82 -13.94
CA VAL A 20 -0.06 3.17 -13.94
C VAL A 20 -0.11 3.61 -12.49
N THR A 21 0.59 4.69 -12.18
CA THR A 21 0.51 5.37 -10.88
C THR A 21 -0.29 6.64 -11.12
N ASP A 22 -1.46 6.75 -10.50
CA ASP A 22 -2.35 7.89 -10.73
C ASP A 22 -1.89 9.16 -9.99
N PRO A 23 -1.39 9.10 -8.73
CA PRO A 23 -0.91 10.29 -8.02
C PRO A 23 0.44 10.82 -8.52
N GLU A 24 0.57 12.14 -8.52
CA GLU A 24 1.81 12.87 -8.77
C GLU A 24 2.43 13.44 -7.49
N GLN A 25 3.62 14.01 -7.59
CA GLN A 25 4.29 14.63 -6.45
C GLN A 25 3.47 15.83 -5.96
N GLY A 26 3.16 15.84 -4.66
CA GLY A 26 2.37 16.90 -4.03
C GLY A 26 0.89 16.53 -3.86
N ASP A 27 0.42 15.48 -4.52
CA ASP A 27 -0.95 15.02 -4.36
C ASP A 27 -1.23 14.44 -2.97
N SER A 28 -2.46 14.65 -2.51
CA SER A 28 -2.99 14.00 -1.32
C SER A 28 -3.88 12.83 -1.71
N VAL A 29 -3.67 11.68 -1.08
CA VAL A 29 -4.48 10.48 -1.29
C VAL A 29 -5.40 10.24 -0.09
N LYS A 30 -6.67 9.95 -0.35
CA LYS A 30 -7.64 9.57 0.70
C LYS A 30 -7.69 8.06 0.87
N ARG A 31 -8.08 7.60 2.05
CA ARG A 31 -8.32 6.17 2.28
C ARG A 31 -9.37 5.66 1.29
N GLY A 32 -9.08 4.52 0.67
CA GLY A 32 -9.97 3.89 -0.31
C GLY A 32 -9.87 4.48 -1.72
N SER A 33 -9.16 5.60 -1.92
CA SER A 33 -8.86 6.11 -3.26
C SER A 33 -8.04 5.09 -4.05
N ARG A 34 -8.29 5.04 -5.36
CA ARG A 34 -7.48 4.27 -6.27
C ARG A 34 -6.10 4.93 -6.39
N PHE A 35 -5.05 4.14 -6.20
CA PHE A 35 -3.66 4.60 -6.31
C PHE A 35 -3.09 4.41 -7.73
N GLY A 36 -3.69 3.50 -8.50
CA GLY A 36 -3.16 3.12 -9.80
C GLY A 36 -3.75 1.84 -10.34
N LEU A 37 -3.04 1.24 -11.28
CA LEU A 37 -3.34 -0.08 -11.83
C LEU A 37 -2.07 -0.74 -12.34
N ILE A 38 -1.89 -2.01 -11.97
CA ILE A 38 -0.85 -2.86 -12.55
C ILE A 38 -1.55 -3.86 -13.46
N ARG A 39 -1.35 -3.72 -14.77
CA ARG A 39 -2.07 -4.52 -15.78
C ARG A 39 -1.59 -5.97 -15.78
N PHE A 40 -2.49 -6.94 -15.93
CA PHE A 40 -2.20 -8.39 -16.04
C PHE A 40 -1.61 -9.06 -14.78
N GLY A 41 -1.91 -8.53 -13.60
CA GLY A 41 -1.54 -9.15 -12.33
C GLY A 41 -0.10 -8.88 -11.91
N SER A 42 0.13 -8.68 -10.61
CA SER A 42 1.41 -8.19 -10.10
C SER A 42 1.50 -8.31 -8.58
N ARG A 43 2.60 -7.80 -7.99
CA ARG A 43 2.83 -7.59 -6.56
C ARG A 43 2.88 -6.09 -6.20
N VAL A 44 2.47 -5.78 -4.98
CA VAL A 44 2.77 -4.51 -4.31
C VAL A 44 3.55 -4.82 -3.03
N ASP A 45 4.67 -4.12 -2.83
CA ASP A 45 5.38 -4.11 -1.55
C ASP A 45 5.00 -2.82 -0.79
N LEU A 46 4.66 -2.98 0.49
CA LEU A 46 4.30 -1.87 1.38
C LEU A 46 5.33 -1.78 2.50
N PHE A 47 5.86 -0.58 2.73
CA PHE A 47 6.82 -0.31 3.79
C PHE A 47 6.23 0.72 4.75
N PHE A 48 6.27 0.39 6.04
CA PHE A 48 5.72 1.21 7.11
C PHE A 48 6.81 1.50 8.16
N PRO A 49 6.62 2.51 9.02
CA PRO A 49 7.47 2.71 10.20
C PRO A 49 7.50 1.46 11.10
N GLN A 50 8.66 1.18 11.73
CA GLN A 50 8.87 -0.05 12.52
C GLN A 50 7.93 -0.18 13.73
N HIS A 51 7.41 0.90 14.28
CA HIS A 51 6.50 0.86 15.43
C HIS A 51 5.06 0.43 15.05
N TRP A 52 4.73 0.35 13.76
CA TRP A 52 3.41 -0.11 13.32
C TRP A 52 3.26 -1.62 13.53
N GLU A 53 2.03 -2.06 13.78
CA GLU A 53 1.64 -3.46 13.89
C GLU A 53 1.20 -3.97 12.51
N VAL A 54 1.76 -5.08 12.04
CA VAL A 54 1.30 -5.75 10.81
C VAL A 54 0.10 -6.64 11.14
N LEU A 55 -0.99 -6.49 10.38
CA LEU A 55 -2.27 -7.15 10.65
C LEU A 55 -2.58 -8.33 9.72
N CYS A 56 -1.69 -8.65 8.78
CA CYS A 56 -1.86 -9.75 7.83
C CYS A 56 -0.72 -10.75 7.91
N SER A 57 -1.01 -11.99 7.52
CA SER A 57 -0.06 -13.10 7.45
C SER A 57 0.09 -13.64 6.03
N VAL A 58 1.15 -14.42 5.81
CA VAL A 58 1.36 -15.13 4.55
C VAL A 58 0.20 -16.10 4.32
N GLY A 59 -0.41 -16.02 3.14
CA GLY A 59 -1.56 -16.84 2.76
C GLY A 59 -2.91 -16.14 2.90
N ASP A 60 -2.98 -15.01 3.61
CA ASP A 60 -4.22 -14.26 3.76
C ASP A 60 -4.70 -13.70 2.42
N ARG A 61 -6.01 -13.84 2.17
CA ARG A 61 -6.66 -13.19 1.03
C ARG A 61 -7.05 -11.77 1.41
N VAL A 62 -6.51 -10.80 0.67
CA VAL A 62 -6.81 -9.38 0.87
C VAL A 62 -7.70 -8.82 -0.24
N LYS A 63 -8.55 -7.86 0.12
CA LYS A 63 -9.40 -7.10 -0.80
C LYS A 63 -8.99 -5.63 -0.78
N VAL A 64 -8.75 -5.08 -1.97
CA VAL A 64 -8.36 -3.68 -2.15
C VAL A 64 -9.35 -2.73 -1.45
N GLY A 65 -8.82 -1.71 -0.79
CA GLY A 65 -9.62 -0.67 -0.11
C GLY A 65 -10.33 -1.10 1.18
N SER A 66 -10.32 -2.39 1.56
CA SER A 66 -11.08 -2.88 2.71
C SER A 66 -10.27 -3.72 3.70
N SER A 67 -9.39 -4.61 3.22
CA SER A 67 -8.52 -5.39 4.12
C SER A 67 -7.45 -4.52 4.76
N PRO A 68 -7.37 -4.44 6.10
CA PRO A 68 -6.27 -3.74 6.76
C PRO A 68 -4.97 -4.55 6.64
N ILE A 69 -3.86 -3.87 6.34
CA ILE A 69 -2.53 -4.51 6.20
C ILE A 69 -1.64 -4.22 7.42
N ALA A 70 -1.74 -3.00 7.95
CA ALA A 70 -1.01 -2.56 9.13
C ALA A 70 -1.84 -1.55 9.92
N ARG A 71 -1.56 -1.47 11.22
CA ARG A 71 -2.14 -0.52 12.16
C ARG A 71 -1.03 0.32 12.76
N MET A 72 -1.25 1.63 12.80
CA MET A 72 -0.42 2.53 13.58
C MET A 72 -0.64 2.22 15.05
N ARG A 73 0.43 1.91 15.81
CA ARG A 73 0.35 2.05 17.27
C ARG A 73 0.35 3.54 17.58
N SER A 74 -0.66 4.00 18.33
CA SER A 74 -0.49 5.28 19.01
C SER A 74 0.69 5.11 19.95
N GLU A 75 1.65 6.03 19.95
CA GLU A 75 2.43 6.24 21.15
C GLU A 75 1.40 6.55 22.24
N GLU A 76 1.25 5.62 23.19
CA GLU A 76 0.53 5.88 24.41
C GLU A 76 1.17 7.13 25.03
N ALA A 77 0.37 8.18 25.19
CA ALA A 77 0.68 9.29 26.07
C ALA A 77 0.53 8.84 27.52
#